data_AF-A0A2V7R7C0-F1
#
_entry.id   AF-A0A2V7R7C0-F1
#
_cell.length_a   1.000
_cell.length_b   1.000
_cell.length_c   1.000
_cell.angle_alpha   90.00
_cell.angle_beta   90.00
_cell.angle_gamma   90.00
#
_symmetry.space_group_name_H-M   'P 1'
#
loop_
_entity.id
_entity.type
_entity.pdbx_description
1 polymer ?
#
loop_
_entity_poly.entity_id
_entity_poly.type
_entity_poly.pdbx_seq_one_letter_code
_entity_poly.pdbx_strand_id
1 'polypeptide(L)'
;MEDPVEYRMQGIVQVQVQEKAGLTFAAALRSILRQDPNVVLVGEIRDKETAQIAVQASLTGHLVLSTLHTNDAANAVTRLVDIGVESYKIAASLRGVVAQRLMRKLCLTCKEVWIEAPPERLRRWIPKGTPLYRAAGCPDCAMTGYRGRFSILEILTMTPELERLIAAGEVADRIAEAAQRGGMKSLWDSGLAHVTRGESTLEELTRVVDIPDEPEAPPPPETRASRGGTGVRRTPAPGTFTVPPEPAAPVSTVFDLLEEQAPPARRSGAHGQPASKVLLVDDEDSLRKVMRDLLERDGYVVTEARDGVQALDQVDRVGPDIIVLDLNLPGLDGYGVLSHLRSRPATANIPVIVLTAKGDEDNEVRVFELGADDFLTKPFRARALSARLEAVLGRRR
;
A
#
# COMPACT_ATOMS: atom_id res chain seq x y z
N MET A 1 -17.38 -4.82 -0.09
CA MET A 1 -17.77 -3.43 -0.38
C MET A 1 -16.52 -2.58 -0.37
N GLU A 2 -16.30 -1.80 -1.41
CA GLU A 2 -14.98 -1.21 -1.71
C GLU A 2 -15.14 0.16 -2.36
N ASP A 3 -14.11 1.01 -2.25
CA ASP A 3 -14.05 2.32 -2.87
C ASP A 3 -12.66 2.59 -3.49
N PRO A 4 -12.47 2.36 -4.80
CA PRO A 4 -13.31 1.59 -5.72
C PRO A 4 -13.08 0.07 -5.59
N VAL A 5 -13.85 -0.74 -6.32
CA VAL A 5 -13.54 -2.17 -6.47
C VAL A 5 -12.27 -2.34 -7.31
N GLU A 6 -11.22 -2.92 -6.75
CA GLU A 6 -9.92 -3.03 -7.44
C GLU A 6 -9.85 -4.22 -8.41
N TYR A 7 -10.39 -5.38 -7.99
CA TYR A 7 -10.40 -6.62 -8.75
C TYR A 7 -11.77 -7.27 -8.69
N ARG A 8 -12.27 -7.76 -9.83
CA ARG A 8 -13.53 -8.51 -9.86
C ARG A 8 -13.27 -9.98 -9.57
N MET A 9 -13.89 -10.50 -8.53
CA MET A 9 -13.72 -11.87 -8.08
C MET A 9 -15.00 -12.66 -8.32
N GLN A 10 -14.90 -13.73 -9.11
CA GLN A 10 -16.03 -14.63 -9.32
C GLN A 10 -16.42 -15.29 -7.99
N GLY A 11 -17.73 -15.37 -7.72
CA GLY A 11 -18.26 -15.96 -6.49
C GLY A 11 -18.33 -15.00 -5.29
N ILE A 12 -17.86 -13.76 -5.42
CA ILE A 12 -18.00 -12.73 -4.40
C ILE A 12 -18.93 -11.64 -4.90
N VAL A 13 -19.94 -11.28 -4.09
CA VAL A 13 -20.81 -10.13 -4.37
C VAL A 13 -20.07 -8.86 -3.97
N GLN A 14 -19.63 -8.09 -4.97
CA GLN A 14 -18.89 -6.85 -4.75
C GLN A 14 -19.78 -5.62 -5.01
N VAL A 15 -19.78 -4.70 -4.06
CA VAL A 15 -20.53 -3.43 -4.14
C VAL A 15 -19.52 -2.29 -4.05
N GLN A 16 -19.52 -1.44 -5.07
CA GLN A 16 -18.71 -0.23 -5.08
C GLN A 16 -19.47 0.91 -4.40
N VAL A 17 -18.80 1.64 -3.51
CA VAL A 17 -19.35 2.84 -2.86
C VAL A 17 -19.61 3.92 -3.90
N GLN A 18 -20.74 4.61 -3.76
CA GLN A 18 -21.10 5.78 -4.58
C GLN A 18 -21.68 6.87 -3.69
N GLU A 19 -20.81 7.70 -3.10
CA GLU A 19 -21.22 8.74 -2.16
C GLU A 19 -22.25 9.71 -2.74
N LYS A 20 -22.06 10.14 -4.00
CA LYS A 20 -22.97 11.05 -4.70
C LYS A 20 -24.39 10.48 -4.91
N ALA A 21 -24.50 9.15 -4.94
CA ALA A 21 -25.78 8.45 -5.07
C ALA A 21 -26.35 8.01 -3.70
N GLY A 22 -25.70 8.37 -2.59
CA GLY A 22 -26.08 7.96 -1.24
C GLY A 22 -25.73 6.52 -0.88
N LEU A 23 -24.99 5.80 -1.73
CA LEU A 23 -24.53 4.43 -1.47
C LEU A 23 -23.21 4.47 -0.70
N THR A 24 -23.27 4.86 0.58
CA THR A 24 -22.11 4.89 1.49
C THR A 24 -21.75 3.50 2.03
N PHE A 25 -20.60 3.37 2.70
CA PHE A 25 -20.22 2.13 3.40
C PHE A 25 -21.30 1.66 4.38
N ALA A 26 -21.77 2.53 5.28
CA ALA A 26 -22.81 2.19 6.24
C ALA A 26 -24.14 1.77 5.57
N ALA A 27 -24.57 2.47 4.52
CA ALA A 27 -25.80 2.16 3.80
C ALA A 27 -25.72 0.81 3.08
N ALA A 28 -24.61 0.57 2.37
CA ALA A 28 -24.36 -0.71 1.71
C ALA A 28 -24.28 -1.86 2.72
N LEU A 29 -23.71 -1.61 3.91
CA LEU A 29 -23.46 -2.66 4.91
C LEU A 29 -24.77 -3.13 5.51
N ARG A 30 -25.66 -2.21 5.87
CA ARG A 30 -27.02 -2.56 6.30
C ARG A 30 -27.79 -3.36 5.26
N SER A 31 -27.60 -3.04 3.97
CA SER A 31 -28.26 -3.78 2.90
C SER A 31 -27.72 -5.20 2.79
N ILE A 32 -26.39 -5.37 2.84
CA ILE A 32 -25.72 -6.67 2.76
C ILE A 32 -26.10 -7.56 3.94
N LEU A 33 -26.22 -7.02 5.15
CA LEU A 33 -26.63 -7.80 6.32
C LEU A 33 -28.06 -8.36 6.23
N ARG A 34 -28.90 -7.87 5.31
CA ARG A 34 -30.22 -8.44 5.01
C ARG A 34 -30.19 -9.49 3.89
N GLN A 35 -29.01 -9.81 3.36
CA GLN A 35 -28.83 -10.80 2.29
C GLN A 35 -28.32 -12.15 2.83
N ASP A 36 -28.43 -12.40 4.14
CA ASP A 36 -27.93 -13.61 4.81
C ASP A 36 -26.44 -13.91 4.49
N PRO A 37 -25.52 -12.95 4.66
CA PRO A 37 -24.12 -13.16 4.31
C PRO A 37 -23.43 -14.10 5.31
N ASN A 38 -22.36 -14.78 4.89
CA ASN A 38 -21.47 -15.48 5.83
C ASN A 38 -20.19 -14.68 6.11
N VAL A 39 -19.63 -14.06 5.08
CA VAL A 39 -18.41 -13.25 5.14
C VAL A 39 -18.69 -11.89 4.55
N VAL A 40 -18.25 -10.84 5.24
CA VAL A 40 -18.41 -9.46 4.81
C VAL A 40 -17.04 -8.78 4.79
N LEU A 41 -16.65 -8.24 3.64
CA LEU A 41 -15.47 -7.39 3.52
C LEU A 41 -15.90 -5.93 3.42
N VAL A 42 -15.49 -5.14 4.41
CA VAL A 42 -15.64 -3.68 4.46
C VAL A 42 -14.31 -3.08 4.06
N GLY A 43 -14.22 -2.45 2.88
CA GLY A 43 -12.96 -1.98 2.30
C GLY A 43 -12.10 -1.19 3.29
N GLU A 44 -12.72 -0.31 4.06
CA GLU A 44 -12.09 0.43 5.15
C GLU A 44 -13.12 0.92 6.16
N ILE A 45 -12.71 1.13 7.41
CA ILE A 45 -13.50 1.77 8.44
C ILE A 45 -12.96 3.19 8.66
N ARG A 46 -13.73 4.19 8.23
CA ARG A 46 -13.39 5.63 8.39
C ARG A 46 -14.20 6.33 9.46
N ASP A 47 -15.43 5.89 9.67
CA ASP A 47 -16.42 6.59 10.49
C ASP A 47 -17.05 5.68 11.55
N LYS A 48 -17.69 6.32 12.53
CA LYS A 48 -18.33 5.66 13.67
C LYS A 48 -19.45 4.70 13.26
N GLU A 49 -20.27 5.11 12.29
CA GLU A 49 -21.45 4.35 11.88
C GLU A 49 -21.03 3.02 11.23
N THR A 50 -20.09 3.08 10.29
CA THR A 50 -19.51 1.92 9.63
C THR A 50 -18.83 0.99 10.65
N ALA A 51 -18.03 1.55 11.57
CA ALA A 51 -17.37 0.77 12.62
C ALA A 51 -18.36 0.02 13.53
N GLN A 52 -19.41 0.71 13.97
CA GLN A 52 -20.43 0.13 14.83
C GLN A 52 -21.19 -1.00 14.13
N ILE A 53 -21.60 -0.81 12.88
CA ILE A 53 -22.32 -1.85 12.13
C ILE A 53 -21.40 -3.05 11.88
N ALA A 54 -20.13 -2.83 11.53
CA ALA A 54 -19.15 -3.92 11.32
C ALA A 54 -18.93 -4.75 12.58
N VAL A 55 -18.73 -4.11 13.73
CA VAL A 55 -18.56 -4.79 15.02
C VAL A 55 -19.84 -5.53 15.43
N GLN A 56 -21.02 -4.93 15.24
CA GLN A 56 -22.29 -5.61 15.50
C GLN A 56 -22.49 -6.83 14.61
N ALA A 57 -22.17 -6.74 13.32
CA ALA A 57 -22.24 -7.87 12.39
C ALA A 57 -21.31 -9.01 12.84
N SER A 58 -20.10 -8.68 13.31
CA SER A 58 -19.19 -9.68 13.84
C SER A 58 -19.72 -10.37 15.11
N LEU A 59 -20.34 -9.61 16.02
CA LEU A 59 -20.97 -10.17 17.23
C LEU A 59 -22.17 -11.07 16.93
N THR A 60 -22.87 -10.83 15.82
CA THR A 60 -24.00 -11.67 15.37
C THR A 60 -23.57 -12.90 14.57
N GLY A 61 -22.26 -13.17 14.49
CA GLY A 61 -21.72 -14.42 13.93
C GLY A 61 -21.20 -14.33 12.50
N HIS A 62 -21.14 -13.14 11.91
CA HIS A 62 -20.55 -12.94 10.58
C HIS A 62 -19.02 -12.81 10.68
N LEU A 63 -18.29 -13.37 9.71
CA LEU A 63 -16.87 -13.05 9.58
C LEU A 63 -16.73 -11.69 8.88
N VAL A 64 -16.20 -10.70 9.59
CA VAL A 64 -15.99 -9.35 9.05
C VAL A 64 -14.50 -9.10 8.83
N LEU A 65 -14.14 -8.76 7.60
CA LEU A 65 -12.81 -8.32 7.21
C LEU A 65 -12.84 -6.82 6.93
N SER A 66 -11.87 -6.07 7.44
CA SER A 66 -11.77 -4.65 7.13
C SER A 66 -10.34 -4.13 7.26
N THR A 67 -10.13 -2.90 6.80
CA THR A 67 -8.86 -2.19 6.93
C THR A 67 -9.03 -0.92 7.77
N LEU A 68 -7.98 -0.58 8.49
CA LEU A 68 -7.83 0.67 9.22
C LEU A 68 -6.44 1.23 8.94
N HIS A 69 -6.31 2.55 9.03
CA HIS A 69 -5.01 3.21 8.95
C HIS A 69 -4.43 3.39 10.35
N THR A 70 -3.52 2.49 10.72
CA THR A 70 -2.75 2.56 11.97
C THR A 70 -1.28 2.24 11.73
N ASN A 71 -0.43 2.59 12.69
CA ASN A 71 1.02 2.38 12.60
C ASN A 71 1.44 0.93 12.87
N ASP A 72 0.65 0.23 13.68
CA ASP A 72 0.87 -1.14 14.17
C ASP A 72 -0.49 -1.79 14.52
N ALA A 73 -0.44 -3.05 14.95
CA ALA A 73 -1.62 -3.87 15.20
C ALA A 73 -2.34 -3.50 16.51
N ALA A 74 -1.62 -3.10 17.55
CA ALA A 74 -2.21 -2.73 18.83
C ALA A 74 -2.99 -1.41 18.74
N ASN A 75 -2.44 -0.43 18.00
CA ASN A 75 -3.09 0.86 17.74
C ASN A 75 -4.39 0.73 16.93
N ALA A 76 -4.64 -0.38 16.23
CA ALA A 76 -5.95 -0.64 15.62
C ALA A 76 -7.08 -0.72 16.65
N VAL A 77 -6.80 -1.26 17.84
CA VAL A 77 -7.76 -1.30 18.95
C VAL A 77 -8.08 0.12 19.41
N THR A 78 -7.05 0.91 19.72
CA THR A 78 -7.21 2.30 20.15
C THR A 78 -7.94 3.13 19.10
N ARG A 79 -7.62 2.93 17.82
CA ARG A 79 -8.28 3.63 16.71
C ARG A 79 -9.78 3.32 16.65
N LEU A 80 -10.20 2.08 16.89
CA LEU A 80 -11.62 1.72 16.96
C LEU A 80 -12.31 2.38 18.16
N VAL A 81 -11.62 2.51 19.30
CA VAL A 81 -12.11 3.25 20.46
C VAL A 81 -12.28 4.74 20.14
N ASP A 82 -11.29 5.37 19.50
CA ASP A 82 -11.34 6.78 19.09
C ASP A 82 -12.48 7.07 18.11
N ILE A 83 -12.75 6.12 17.20
CA ILE A 83 -13.89 6.19 16.28
C ILE A 83 -15.24 6.09 17.02
N GLY A 84 -15.24 5.54 18.24
CA GLY A 84 -16.41 5.48 19.11
C GLY A 84 -17.03 4.10 19.25
N VAL A 85 -16.25 3.03 19.04
CA VAL A 85 -16.62 1.66 19.39
C VAL A 85 -16.22 1.37 20.83
N GLU A 86 -17.16 0.83 21.62
CA GLU A 86 -16.91 0.53 23.02
C GLU A 86 -15.93 -0.64 23.20
N SER A 87 -14.95 -0.51 24.08
CA SER A 87 -13.83 -1.46 24.20
C SER A 87 -14.27 -2.91 24.47
N TYR A 88 -15.33 -3.10 25.26
CA TYR A 88 -15.87 -4.44 25.52
C TYR A 88 -16.46 -5.11 24.25
N LYS A 89 -16.99 -4.33 23.30
CA LYS A 89 -17.46 -4.87 22.01
C LYS A 89 -16.28 -5.26 21.12
N ILE A 90 -15.20 -4.48 21.15
CA ILE A 90 -13.96 -4.79 20.42
C ILE A 90 -13.38 -6.09 20.99
N ALA A 91 -13.23 -6.19 22.31
CA ALA A 91 -12.71 -7.37 22.99
C ALA A 91 -13.51 -8.65 22.63
N ALA A 92 -14.83 -8.57 22.59
CA ALA A 92 -15.69 -9.71 22.30
C ALA A 92 -15.79 -10.10 20.80
N SER A 93 -15.47 -9.20 19.87
CA SER A 93 -15.65 -9.43 18.41
C SER A 93 -14.34 -9.61 17.64
N LEU A 94 -13.27 -8.93 18.06
CA LEU A 94 -12.01 -8.92 17.33
C LEU A 94 -11.30 -10.27 17.45
N ARG A 95 -11.01 -10.90 16.31
CA ARG A 95 -10.23 -12.15 16.26
C ARG A 95 -8.74 -11.94 16.10
N GLY A 96 -8.35 -10.89 15.39
CA GLY A 96 -6.97 -10.51 15.21
C GLY A 96 -6.82 -9.27 14.34
N VAL A 97 -5.61 -8.73 14.32
CA VAL A 97 -5.21 -7.57 13.53
C VAL A 97 -3.90 -7.92 12.82
N VAL A 98 -3.85 -7.63 11.52
CA VAL A 98 -2.62 -7.72 10.74
C VAL A 98 -2.17 -6.31 10.42
N ALA A 99 -1.04 -5.91 10.97
CA ALA A 99 -0.32 -4.72 10.53
C ALA A 99 0.77 -5.12 9.54
N GLN A 100 0.92 -4.34 8.47
CA GLN A 100 1.88 -4.63 7.43
C GLN A 100 2.58 -3.35 6.95
N ARG A 101 3.84 -3.50 6.56
CA ARG A 101 4.58 -2.50 5.78
C ARG A 101 5.32 -3.17 4.63
N LEU A 102 5.56 -2.43 3.55
CA LEU A 102 6.28 -2.94 2.39
C LEU A 102 7.75 -2.50 2.44
N MET A 103 8.65 -3.48 2.42
CA MET A 103 10.08 -3.27 2.25
C MET A 103 10.50 -3.56 0.82
N ARG A 104 11.45 -2.77 0.30
CA ARG A 104 12.13 -3.05 -0.96
C ARG A 104 13.06 -4.25 -0.80
N LYS A 105 13.03 -5.15 -1.79
CA LYS A 105 13.91 -6.33 -1.85
C LYS A 105 15.23 -5.95 -2.52
N LEU A 106 16.35 -6.34 -1.93
CA LEU A 106 17.68 -6.12 -2.52
C LEU A 106 17.77 -6.77 -3.90
N CYS A 107 18.39 -6.05 -4.84
CA CYS A 107 18.68 -6.59 -6.15
C CYS A 107 19.67 -7.77 -6.03
N LEU A 108 19.33 -8.92 -6.59
CA LEU A 108 20.18 -10.11 -6.52
C LEU A 108 21.46 -9.97 -7.38
N THR A 109 21.44 -9.12 -8.41
CA THR A 109 22.58 -8.88 -9.29
C THR A 109 23.66 -8.03 -8.63
N CYS A 110 23.27 -6.99 -7.88
CA CYS A 110 24.21 -5.96 -7.38
C CYS A 110 24.21 -5.78 -5.86
N LYS A 111 23.63 -6.71 -5.08
CA LYS A 111 23.75 -6.63 -3.62
C LYS A 111 25.20 -6.88 -3.21
N GLU A 112 25.71 -6.05 -2.32
CA GLU A 112 27.07 -6.16 -1.80
C GLU A 112 27.04 -6.44 -0.30
N VAL A 113 28.05 -7.17 0.19
CA VAL A 113 28.25 -7.34 1.62
C VAL A 113 28.68 -6.00 2.22
N TRP A 114 27.98 -5.58 3.26
CA TRP A 114 28.33 -4.42 4.05
C TRP A 114 29.33 -4.82 5.13
N ILE A 115 30.53 -4.24 5.05
CA ILE A 115 31.68 -4.59 5.90
C ILE A 115 31.85 -3.67 7.12
N GLU A 116 31.15 -2.54 7.15
CA GLU A 116 31.28 -1.59 8.26
C GLU A 116 30.46 -2.06 9.46
N ALA A 117 30.85 -1.60 10.64
CA ALA A 117 30.10 -1.91 11.85
C ALA A 117 28.69 -1.29 11.76
N PRO A 118 27.63 -2.01 12.17
CA PRO A 118 26.30 -1.43 12.22
C PRO A 118 26.28 -0.17 13.08
N PRO A 119 25.39 0.80 12.78
CA PRO A 119 25.18 1.99 13.60
C PRO A 119 24.99 1.59 15.06
N GLU A 120 25.57 2.35 15.99
CA GLU A 120 25.64 1.98 17.41
C GLU A 120 24.26 1.62 18.00
N ARG A 121 23.25 2.44 17.69
CA ARG A 121 21.84 2.22 18.07
C ARG A 121 21.23 0.89 17.59
N LEU A 122 21.80 0.28 16.54
CA LEU A 122 21.32 -0.98 15.95
C LEU A 122 22.13 -2.21 16.39
N ARG A 123 23.33 -2.02 16.95
CA ARG A 123 24.27 -3.11 17.26
C ARG A 123 23.67 -4.17 18.19
N ARG A 124 22.82 -3.79 19.13
CA ARG A 124 22.20 -4.73 20.09
C ARG A 124 21.23 -5.72 19.43
N TRP A 125 20.65 -5.34 18.31
CA TRP A 125 19.64 -6.12 17.60
C TRP A 125 20.26 -7.11 16.61
N ILE A 126 21.51 -6.90 16.24
CA ILE A 126 22.18 -7.65 15.17
C ILE A 126 23.19 -8.60 15.81
N PRO A 127 23.00 -9.93 15.69
CA PRO A 127 23.97 -10.89 16.20
C PRO A 127 25.37 -10.66 15.60
N LYS A 128 26.40 -10.88 16.42
CA LYS A 128 27.79 -10.74 15.95
C LYS A 128 28.06 -11.71 14.81
N GLY A 129 28.71 -11.22 13.75
CA GLY A 129 29.05 -12.01 12.57
C GLY A 129 27.91 -12.21 11.59
N THR A 130 26.73 -11.61 11.81
CA THR A 130 25.66 -11.61 10.81
C THR A 130 26.08 -10.77 9.60
N PRO A 131 26.13 -11.34 8.38
CA PRO A 131 26.43 -10.58 7.19
C PRO A 131 25.27 -9.63 6.88
N LEU A 132 25.58 -8.35 6.75
CA LEU A 132 24.65 -7.35 6.28
C LEU A 132 24.94 -7.02 4.83
N TYR A 133 23.95 -6.43 4.16
CA TYR A 133 24.04 -6.10 2.75
C TYR A 133 23.64 -4.66 2.51
N ARG A 134 24.19 -4.07 1.45
CA ARG A 134 23.86 -2.73 0.97
C ARG A 134 23.43 -2.74 -0.49
N ALA A 135 22.68 -1.72 -0.87
CA ALA A 135 22.18 -1.52 -2.23
C ALA A 135 23.24 -0.78 -3.08
N ALA A 136 23.96 -1.49 -3.96
CA ALA A 136 25.01 -0.86 -4.79
C ALA A 136 24.46 -0.18 -6.06
N GLY A 137 23.40 -0.73 -6.65
CA GLY A 137 22.82 -0.24 -7.91
C GLY A 137 23.45 -0.87 -9.15
N CYS A 138 22.61 -1.22 -10.12
CA CYS A 138 23.01 -1.70 -11.45
C CYS A 138 21.88 -1.44 -12.47
N PRO A 139 22.12 -1.61 -13.77
CA PRO A 139 21.09 -1.44 -14.80
C PRO A 139 19.83 -2.30 -14.58
N ASP A 140 19.96 -3.53 -14.07
CA ASP A 140 18.83 -4.44 -13.82
C ASP A 140 17.82 -3.92 -12.78
N CYS A 141 18.27 -3.06 -11.89
CA CYS A 141 17.45 -2.44 -10.84
C CYS A 141 17.29 -0.94 -11.05
N ALA A 142 17.55 -0.44 -12.27
CA ALA A 142 17.52 0.99 -12.60
C ALA A 142 18.37 1.83 -11.63
N MET A 143 19.55 1.34 -11.28
CA MET A 143 20.50 1.97 -10.35
C MET A 143 19.98 2.16 -8.91
N THR A 144 18.80 1.65 -8.56
CA THR A 144 18.24 1.82 -7.20
C THR A 144 18.86 0.88 -6.16
N GLY A 145 19.43 -0.24 -6.62
CA GLY A 145 19.90 -1.35 -5.79
C GLY A 145 18.80 -2.24 -5.22
N TYR A 146 17.53 -1.99 -5.57
CA TYR A 146 16.38 -2.79 -5.15
C TYR A 146 15.55 -3.28 -6.34
N ARG A 147 14.97 -4.47 -6.24
CA ARG A 147 14.07 -5.02 -7.26
C ARG A 147 12.95 -5.82 -6.62
N GLY A 148 11.73 -5.30 -6.74
CA GLY A 148 10.55 -5.87 -6.09
C GLY A 148 10.40 -5.46 -4.63
N ARG A 149 9.34 -5.96 -4.00
CA ARG A 149 8.97 -5.67 -2.61
C ARG A 149 8.48 -6.92 -1.92
N PHE A 150 8.55 -6.94 -0.60
CA PHE A 150 7.93 -7.94 0.26
C PHE A 150 7.31 -7.26 1.47
N SER A 151 6.35 -7.92 2.11
CA SER A 151 5.72 -7.44 3.32
C SER A 151 6.48 -7.89 4.56
N ILE A 152 6.62 -6.97 5.51
CA ILE A 152 6.86 -7.30 6.91
C ILE A 152 5.52 -7.23 7.62
N LEU A 153 5.29 -8.22 8.49
CA LEU A 153 4.00 -8.45 9.10
C LEU A 153 4.14 -8.50 10.62
N GLU A 154 3.15 -7.91 11.27
CA GLU A 154 2.87 -8.04 12.70
C GLU A 154 1.43 -8.55 12.82
N ILE A 155 1.24 -9.67 13.51
CA ILE A 155 -0.03 -10.38 13.58
C ILE A 155 -0.44 -10.52 15.03
N LEU A 156 -1.34 -9.64 15.47
CA LEU A 156 -1.95 -9.71 16.78
C LEU A 156 -3.11 -10.70 16.70
N THR A 157 -3.01 -11.82 17.41
CA THR A 157 -4.10 -12.80 17.53
C THR A 157 -4.75 -12.65 18.89
N MET A 158 -6.08 -12.62 18.94
CA MET A 158 -6.80 -12.44 20.20
C MET A 158 -6.54 -13.60 21.17
N THR A 159 -6.24 -13.27 22.42
CA THR A 159 -6.07 -14.22 23.53
C THR A 159 -6.92 -13.80 24.72
N PRO A 160 -7.20 -14.68 25.69
CA PRO A 160 -7.93 -14.31 26.91
C PRO A 160 -7.24 -13.22 27.76
N GLU A 161 -5.92 -13.02 27.62
CA GLU A 161 -5.22 -11.89 28.24
C GLU A 161 -5.53 -10.59 27.50
N LEU A 162 -5.40 -10.58 26.17
CA LEU A 162 -5.69 -9.42 25.34
C LEU A 162 -7.15 -8.98 25.44
N GLU A 163 -8.09 -9.93 25.46
CA GLU A 163 -9.51 -9.65 25.64
C GLU A 163 -9.77 -8.87 26.94
N ARG A 164 -9.14 -9.28 28.05
CA ARG A 164 -9.25 -8.59 29.35
C ARG A 164 -8.63 -7.20 29.32
N LEU A 165 -7.44 -7.06 28.74
CA LEU A 165 -6.76 -5.76 28.64
C LEU A 165 -7.56 -4.77 27.80
N ILE A 166 -8.08 -5.22 26.64
CA ILE A 166 -8.88 -4.39 25.75
C ILE A 166 -10.20 -4.02 26.41
N ALA A 167 -10.90 -4.97 27.06
CA ALA A 167 -12.15 -4.69 27.77
C ALA A 167 -11.95 -3.69 28.92
N ALA A 168 -10.79 -3.71 29.57
CA ALA A 168 -10.41 -2.75 30.62
C ALA A 168 -10.00 -1.37 30.08
N GLY A 169 -9.86 -1.21 28.76
CA GLY A 169 -9.46 0.06 28.14
C GLY A 169 -7.97 0.38 28.32
N GLU A 170 -7.12 -0.65 28.39
CA GLU A 170 -5.67 -0.49 28.49
C GLU A 170 -5.06 0.19 27.26
N VAL A 171 -3.89 0.80 27.45
CA VAL A 171 -3.15 1.51 26.39
C VAL A 171 -2.51 0.54 25.38
N ALA A 172 -2.28 1.02 24.16
CA ALA A 172 -1.75 0.23 23.05
C ALA A 172 -0.43 -0.48 23.41
N ASP A 173 0.48 0.18 24.13
CA ASP A 173 1.76 -0.39 24.53
C ASP A 173 1.59 -1.65 25.41
N ARG A 174 0.64 -1.62 26.35
CA ARG A 174 0.33 -2.77 27.22
C ARG A 174 -0.26 -3.93 26.43
N ILE A 175 -1.11 -3.63 25.45
CA ILE A 175 -1.69 -4.62 24.53
C ILE A 175 -0.58 -5.24 23.68
N ALA A 176 0.33 -4.42 23.14
CA ALA A 176 1.47 -4.87 22.33
C ALA A 176 2.43 -5.75 23.15
N GLU A 177 2.80 -5.33 24.36
CA GLU A 177 3.63 -6.12 25.29
C GLU A 177 3.02 -7.49 25.57
N ALA A 178 1.72 -7.54 25.87
CA ALA A 178 1.01 -8.79 26.13
C ALA A 178 0.97 -9.69 24.89
N ALA A 179 0.71 -9.12 23.71
CA ALA A 179 0.74 -9.86 22.45
C ALA A 179 2.13 -10.43 22.15
N GLN A 180 3.19 -9.65 22.38
CA GLN A 180 4.58 -10.09 22.19
C GLN A 180 4.98 -11.20 23.18
N ARG A 181 4.57 -11.10 24.45
CA ARG A 181 4.72 -12.20 25.43
C ARG A 181 4.00 -13.46 24.96
N GLY A 182 2.87 -13.31 24.27
CA GLY A 182 2.11 -14.38 23.63
C GLY A 182 2.72 -14.93 22.32
N GLY A 183 3.89 -14.43 21.89
CA GLY A 183 4.62 -14.89 20.71
C GLY A 183 4.42 -14.05 19.44
N MET A 184 3.71 -12.92 19.52
CA MET A 184 3.64 -11.97 18.40
C MET A 184 5.03 -11.40 18.11
N LYS A 185 5.42 -11.38 16.83
CA LYS A 185 6.60 -10.64 16.36
C LYS A 185 6.18 -9.23 15.98
N SER A 186 6.94 -8.23 16.42
CA SER A 186 6.72 -6.85 16.00
C SER A 186 7.07 -6.64 14.52
N LEU A 187 6.62 -5.55 13.93
CA LEU A 187 7.09 -5.13 12.59
C LEU A 187 8.62 -5.01 12.54
N TRP A 188 9.25 -4.53 13.62
CA TRP A 188 10.70 -4.44 13.75
C TRP A 188 11.36 -5.82 13.71
N ASP A 189 10.92 -6.76 14.54
CA ASP A 189 11.47 -8.12 14.59
C ASP A 189 11.29 -8.86 13.26
N SER A 190 10.13 -8.67 12.63
CA SER A 190 9.79 -9.18 11.32
C SER A 190 10.79 -8.66 10.27
N GLY A 191 10.96 -7.34 10.18
CA GLY A 191 11.87 -6.73 9.22
C GLY A 191 13.35 -7.01 9.48
N LEU A 192 13.77 -7.03 10.74
CA LEU A 192 15.13 -7.39 11.12
C LEU A 192 15.47 -8.84 10.72
N ALA A 193 14.53 -9.78 10.85
CA ALA A 193 14.71 -11.14 10.37
C ALA A 193 14.95 -11.19 8.84
N HIS A 194 14.27 -10.35 8.05
CA HIS A 194 14.52 -10.25 6.62
C HIS A 194 15.88 -9.59 6.29
N VAL A 195 16.29 -8.57 7.04
CA VAL A 195 17.60 -7.92 6.84
C VAL A 195 18.74 -8.88 7.17
N THR A 196 18.65 -9.61 8.28
CA THR A 196 19.67 -10.58 8.69
C THR A 196 19.78 -11.79 7.74
N ARG A 197 18.74 -12.07 6.94
CA ARG A 197 18.78 -13.04 5.82
C ARG A 197 19.32 -12.44 4.51
N GLY A 198 19.64 -11.15 4.48
CA GLY A 198 20.14 -10.46 3.29
C GLY A 198 19.10 -10.24 2.20
N GLU A 199 17.82 -10.17 2.58
CA GLU A 199 16.73 -9.86 1.66
C GLU A 199 16.50 -8.35 1.48
N SER A 200 16.91 -7.56 2.47
CA SER A 200 16.89 -6.10 2.44
C SER A 200 18.02 -5.52 3.31
N THR A 201 17.99 -4.21 3.50
CA THR A 201 19.05 -3.41 4.15
C THR A 201 18.57 -2.80 5.46
N LEU A 202 19.48 -2.42 6.39
CA LEU A 202 19.09 -1.70 7.62
C LEU A 202 18.50 -0.30 7.32
N GLU A 203 18.98 0.36 6.27
CA GLU A 203 18.47 1.64 5.80
C GLU A 203 17.00 1.51 5.41
N GLU A 204 16.66 0.47 4.65
CA GLU A 204 15.28 0.19 4.27
C GLU A 204 14.39 -0.15 5.46
N LEU A 205 14.90 -0.91 6.44
CA LEU A 205 14.14 -1.22 7.66
C LEU A 205 13.83 0.05 8.45
N THR A 206 14.84 0.86 8.72
CA THR A 206 14.69 2.11 9.50
C THR A 206 13.92 3.21 8.74
N ARG A 207 13.82 3.11 7.41
CA ARG A 207 12.93 3.97 6.61
C ARG A 207 11.46 3.64 6.83
N VAL A 208 11.13 2.37 7.08
CA VAL A 208 9.74 1.92 7.16
C VAL A 208 9.30 1.49 8.54
N VAL A 209 10.16 1.33 9.54
CA VAL A 209 9.77 1.03 10.93
C VAL A 209 10.64 1.86 11.86
N ASP A 210 10.01 2.44 12.88
CA ASP A 210 10.72 3.10 13.97
C ASP A 210 11.56 2.09 14.75
N ILE A 211 12.69 2.57 15.26
CA ILE A 211 13.55 1.72 16.09
C ILE A 211 12.88 1.62 17.45
N PRO A 212 12.66 0.41 18.00
CA PRO A 212 12.07 0.28 19.32
C PRO A 212 12.91 1.04 20.35
N ASP A 213 12.23 1.82 21.19
CA ASP A 213 12.85 2.52 22.30
C ASP A 213 13.50 1.54 23.28
N GLU A 214 14.49 2.02 24.03
CA GLU A 214 15.08 1.21 25.09
C GLU A 214 13.99 0.81 26.08
N PRO A 215 13.82 -0.49 26.41
CA PRO A 215 12.95 -0.83 27.52
C PRO A 215 13.54 -0.19 28.77
N GLU A 216 12.82 0.78 29.34
CA GLU A 216 13.12 1.33 30.65
C GLU A 216 13.28 0.14 31.61
N ALA A 217 14.42 0.08 32.31
CA ALA A 217 14.65 -0.99 33.25
C ALA A 217 13.46 -1.06 34.22
N PRO A 218 12.86 -2.25 34.44
CA PRO A 218 11.74 -2.36 35.36
C PRO A 218 12.19 -1.78 36.72
N PRO A 219 11.35 -0.97 37.39
CA PRO A 219 11.70 -0.44 38.70
C PRO A 219 12.08 -1.61 39.61
N PRO A 220 13.16 -1.46 40.42
CA PRO A 220 13.64 -2.54 41.25
C PRO A 220 12.48 -3.05 42.13
N PRO A 221 12.34 -4.38 42.29
CA PRO A 221 11.24 -4.92 43.08
C PRO A 221 11.30 -4.35 44.49
N GLU A 222 10.24 -3.66 44.89
CA GLU A 222 10.08 -3.22 46.27
C GLU A 222 10.17 -4.46 47.17
N THR A 223 11.18 -4.46 48.06
CA THR A 223 11.37 -5.50 49.07
C THR A 223 10.19 -5.50 50.03
N ARG A 224 9.13 -6.23 49.68
CA ARG A 224 8.11 -6.62 50.66
C ARG A 224 8.75 -7.65 51.60
N ALA A 225 9.05 -7.20 52.81
CA ALA A 225 9.46 -8.05 53.92
C ALA A 225 8.46 -9.19 54.10
N SER A 226 8.89 -10.42 53.81
CA SER A 226 8.10 -11.63 54.02
C SER A 226 7.97 -11.91 55.51
N ARG A 227 6.77 -11.72 56.07
CA ARG A 227 6.38 -12.41 57.31
C ARG A 227 6.04 -13.85 56.95
N GLY A 228 6.66 -14.77 57.69
CA GLY A 228 6.63 -16.20 57.44
C GLY A 228 5.24 -16.83 57.51
N GLY A 229 5.05 -17.83 56.66
CA GLY A 229 3.93 -18.76 56.68
C GLY A 229 4.40 -20.09 56.12
N THR A 230 4.57 -21.07 57.01
CA THR A 230 4.92 -22.46 56.71
C THR A 230 3.82 -23.12 55.89
N GLY A 231 4.14 -23.56 54.67
CA GLY A 231 3.21 -24.26 53.77
C GLY A 231 3.91 -25.37 53.01
N VAL A 232 3.48 -26.59 53.27
CA VAL A 232 4.02 -27.88 52.82
C VAL A 232 4.15 -27.98 51.29
N ARG A 233 5.33 -28.40 50.82
CA ARG A 233 5.64 -28.65 49.41
C ARG A 233 5.02 -29.98 48.97
N ARG A 234 3.97 -29.94 48.14
CA ARG A 234 3.46 -31.11 47.40
C ARG A 234 4.03 -31.11 45.99
N THR A 235 4.72 -32.18 45.63
CA THR A 235 5.15 -32.50 44.26
C THR A 235 3.94 -32.94 43.42
N PRO A 236 3.72 -32.40 42.20
CA PRO A 236 2.82 -33.02 41.24
C PRO A 236 3.53 -34.10 40.41
N ALA A 237 2.77 -35.15 40.08
CA ALA A 237 3.14 -36.26 39.20
C ALA A 237 3.18 -35.83 37.72
N PRO A 238 3.85 -36.58 36.83
CA PRO A 238 3.99 -36.21 35.43
C PRO A 238 2.67 -36.43 34.67
N GLY A 239 2.08 -35.33 34.19
CA GLY A 239 0.96 -35.34 33.25
C GLY A 239 1.47 -35.55 31.82
N THR A 240 0.82 -36.48 31.12
CA THR A 240 1.02 -36.80 29.71
C THR A 240 0.69 -35.59 28.83
N PHE A 241 1.68 -35.11 28.07
CA PHE A 241 1.48 -34.14 26.99
C PHE A 241 0.74 -34.81 25.83
N THR A 242 -0.45 -34.33 25.51
CA THR A 242 -1.15 -34.66 24.27
C THR A 242 -0.55 -33.87 23.10
N VAL A 243 -0.24 -34.59 22.03
CA VAL A 243 0.31 -34.06 20.77
C VAL A 243 -0.71 -33.12 20.11
N PRO A 244 -0.31 -31.94 19.59
CA PRO A 244 -1.22 -31.09 18.82
C PRO A 244 -1.65 -31.78 17.51
N PRO A 245 -2.89 -31.58 17.04
CA PRO A 245 -3.35 -32.21 15.79
C PRO A 245 -2.54 -31.72 14.59
N GLU A 246 -2.33 -32.63 13.63
CA GLU A 246 -1.61 -32.39 12.39
C GLU A 246 -2.14 -31.17 11.61
N PRO A 247 -1.26 -30.43 10.91
CA PRO A 247 -1.67 -29.33 10.08
C PRO A 247 -2.58 -29.82 8.96
N ALA A 248 -3.71 -29.13 8.78
CA ALA A 248 -4.63 -29.33 7.67
C ALA A 248 -3.86 -29.31 6.34
N ALA A 249 -4.28 -30.20 5.43
CA ALA A 249 -3.69 -30.37 4.11
C ALA A 249 -3.50 -29.03 3.39
N PRO A 250 -2.40 -28.87 2.62
CA PRO A 250 -2.12 -27.63 1.90
C PRO A 250 -3.28 -27.32 0.96
N VAL A 251 -3.89 -26.15 1.15
CA VAL A 251 -4.79 -25.56 0.17
C VAL A 251 -3.97 -25.39 -1.11
N SER A 252 -4.42 -26.04 -2.19
CA SER A 252 -3.84 -25.97 -3.52
C SER A 252 -3.42 -24.53 -3.85
N THR A 253 -2.11 -24.29 -3.97
CA THR A 253 -1.49 -22.99 -4.30
C THR A 253 -1.47 -22.75 -5.80
N VAL A 254 -2.53 -23.12 -6.51
CA VAL A 254 -2.74 -22.67 -7.89
C VAL A 254 -3.43 -21.31 -7.81
N PHE A 255 -2.64 -20.28 -7.48
CA PHE A 255 -2.95 -18.94 -7.93
C PHE A 255 -2.56 -18.88 -9.40
N ASP A 256 -3.54 -19.05 -10.27
CA ASP A 256 -3.37 -18.63 -11.65
C ASP A 256 -3.18 -17.11 -11.63
N LEU A 257 -1.92 -16.68 -11.68
CA LEU A 257 -1.57 -15.43 -12.32
C LEU A 257 -2.02 -15.59 -13.77
N LEU A 258 -3.29 -15.27 -14.02
CA LEU A 258 -3.67 -14.87 -15.34
C LEU A 258 -2.95 -13.55 -15.60
N GLU A 259 -1.80 -13.65 -16.28
CA GLU A 259 -1.71 -13.05 -17.61
C GLU A 259 -3.14 -12.97 -18.13
N GLU A 260 -3.71 -11.75 -18.14
CA GLU A 260 -4.97 -11.53 -18.80
C GLU A 260 -4.84 -12.22 -20.15
N GLN A 261 -5.59 -13.30 -20.37
CA GLN A 261 -5.88 -13.71 -21.73
C GLN A 261 -6.44 -12.46 -22.36
N ALA A 262 -5.58 -11.83 -23.16
CA ALA A 262 -5.90 -10.57 -23.77
C ALA A 262 -7.26 -10.76 -24.43
N PRO A 263 -8.23 -9.84 -24.25
CA PRO A 263 -9.30 -9.76 -25.23
C PRO A 263 -8.61 -9.80 -26.60
N PRO A 264 -9.03 -10.66 -27.54
CA PRO A 264 -8.31 -10.87 -28.79
C PRO A 264 -7.94 -9.49 -29.31
N ALA A 265 -6.63 -9.26 -29.49
CA ALA A 265 -6.04 -7.95 -29.73
C ALA A 265 -7.05 -7.12 -30.52
N ARG A 266 -7.61 -6.08 -29.89
CA ARG A 266 -8.54 -5.18 -30.56
C ARG A 266 -7.75 -4.46 -31.64
N ARG A 267 -7.56 -5.13 -32.78
CA ARG A 267 -7.17 -4.56 -34.06
C ARG A 267 -8.39 -3.83 -34.60
N SER A 268 -8.84 -2.83 -33.86
CA SER A 268 -9.85 -1.84 -34.19
C SER A 268 -10.32 -1.23 -32.88
N GLY A 269 -10.20 0.10 -32.76
CA GLY A 269 -10.95 0.83 -31.74
C GLY A 269 -12.42 0.42 -31.79
N ALA A 270 -13.11 0.52 -30.65
CA ALA A 270 -14.56 0.47 -30.66
C ALA A 270 -15.04 1.47 -31.74
N HIS A 271 -15.69 0.94 -32.79
CA HIS A 271 -16.12 1.64 -34.01
C HIS A 271 -15.07 1.94 -35.08
N GLY A 272 -14.13 1.05 -35.37
CA GLY A 272 -13.35 1.11 -36.63
C GLY A 272 -12.51 2.39 -36.81
N GLN A 273 -12.27 3.12 -35.72
CA GLN A 273 -11.47 4.34 -35.73
C GLN A 273 -9.98 4.00 -35.66
N PRO A 274 -9.12 4.78 -36.35
CA PRO A 274 -7.68 4.63 -36.28
C PRO A 274 -7.18 4.83 -34.84
N ALA A 275 -6.10 4.14 -34.48
CA ALA A 275 -5.45 4.28 -33.18
C ALA A 275 -5.00 5.73 -32.97
N SER A 276 -5.38 6.33 -31.84
CA SER A 276 -5.01 7.71 -31.51
C SER A 276 -3.51 7.82 -31.24
N LYS A 277 -2.91 8.87 -31.78
CA LYS A 277 -1.47 9.18 -31.65
C LYS A 277 -1.23 10.00 -30.38
N VAL A 278 -0.37 9.50 -29.50
CA VAL A 278 0.04 10.18 -28.27
C VAL A 278 1.49 10.62 -28.40
N LEU A 279 1.76 11.90 -28.15
CA LEU A 279 3.13 12.38 -27.93
C LEU A 279 3.42 12.38 -26.43
N LEU A 280 4.38 11.58 -26.00
CA LEU A 280 4.81 11.45 -24.62
C LEU A 280 6.13 12.22 -24.41
N VAL A 281 6.09 13.28 -23.61
CA VAL A 281 7.22 14.17 -23.35
C VAL A 281 7.62 14.07 -21.88
N ASP A 282 8.77 13.45 -21.63
CA ASP A 282 9.31 13.25 -20.28
C ASP A 282 10.83 13.01 -20.40
N ASP A 283 11.66 13.65 -19.59
CA ASP A 283 13.12 13.52 -19.64
C ASP A 283 13.61 12.24 -18.92
N GLU A 284 12.79 11.67 -18.05
CA GLU A 284 13.10 10.48 -17.28
C GLU A 284 12.89 9.20 -18.12
N ASP A 285 13.98 8.65 -18.65
CA ASP A 285 13.98 7.45 -19.51
C ASP A 285 13.20 6.25 -18.94
N SER A 286 13.31 6.04 -17.64
CA SER A 286 12.66 4.92 -16.95
C SER A 286 11.14 5.10 -16.90
N LEU A 287 10.68 6.29 -16.52
CA LEU A 287 9.26 6.62 -16.44
C LEU A 287 8.62 6.67 -17.83
N ARG A 288 9.30 7.29 -18.80
CA ARG A 288 8.85 7.36 -20.19
C ARG A 288 8.69 5.98 -20.83
N LYS A 289 9.62 5.06 -20.58
CA LYS A 289 9.51 3.66 -21.03
C LYS A 289 8.27 2.97 -20.44
N VAL A 290 8.03 3.11 -19.14
CA VAL A 290 6.86 2.51 -18.48
C VAL A 290 5.55 3.09 -19.03
N MET A 291 5.49 4.41 -19.24
CA MET A 291 4.32 5.08 -19.81
C MET A 291 4.08 4.67 -21.26
N ARG A 292 5.13 4.60 -22.09
CA ARG A 292 5.00 4.13 -23.48
C ARG A 292 4.46 2.71 -23.53
N ASP A 293 5.08 1.78 -22.81
CA ASP A 293 4.69 0.36 -22.85
C ASP A 293 3.22 0.18 -22.38
N LEU A 294 2.75 1.00 -21.42
CA LEU A 294 1.35 1.04 -20.99
C LEU A 294 0.42 1.58 -22.07
N LEU A 295 0.74 2.72 -22.67
CA LEU A 295 -0.11 3.37 -23.68
C LEU A 295 -0.19 2.54 -24.97
N GLU A 296 0.90 1.93 -25.39
CA GLU A 296 0.89 1.01 -26.54
C GLU A 296 0.01 -0.22 -26.26
N ARG A 297 0.04 -0.74 -25.03
CA ARG A 297 -0.85 -1.83 -24.60
C ARG A 297 -2.32 -1.43 -24.62
N ASP A 298 -2.62 -0.17 -24.29
CA ASP A 298 -3.97 0.41 -24.36
C ASP A 298 -4.41 0.77 -25.80
N GLY A 299 -3.54 0.52 -26.79
CA GLY A 299 -3.84 0.65 -28.22
C GLY A 299 -3.53 2.02 -28.82
N TYR A 300 -2.76 2.87 -28.12
CA TYR A 300 -2.27 4.14 -28.63
C TYR A 300 -1.01 3.96 -29.48
N VAL A 301 -0.81 4.87 -30.45
CA VAL A 301 0.48 4.98 -31.17
C VAL A 301 1.31 6.04 -30.47
N VAL A 302 2.37 5.64 -29.79
CA VAL A 302 3.17 6.55 -28.95
C VAL A 302 4.40 7.04 -29.69
N THR A 303 4.62 8.35 -29.69
CA THR A 303 5.90 8.98 -30.05
C THR A 303 6.52 9.58 -28.80
N GLU A 304 7.82 9.45 -28.63
CA GLU A 304 8.55 9.95 -27.44
C GLU A 304 9.33 11.23 -27.74
N ALA A 305 9.40 12.12 -26.75
CA ALA A 305 10.34 13.22 -26.68
C ALA A 305 10.97 13.30 -25.28
N ARG A 306 12.27 13.64 -25.23
CA ARG A 306 13.09 13.71 -24.01
C ARG A 306 13.26 15.12 -23.48
N ASP A 307 12.93 16.12 -24.28
CA ASP A 307 13.04 17.54 -23.94
C ASP A 307 12.01 18.36 -24.74
N GLY A 308 11.86 19.64 -24.37
CA GLY A 308 10.87 20.50 -25.01
C GLY A 308 11.16 20.84 -26.48
N VAL A 309 12.42 20.83 -26.91
CA VAL A 309 12.77 21.11 -28.32
C VAL A 309 12.38 19.93 -29.19
N GLN A 310 12.69 18.71 -28.75
CA GLN A 310 12.27 17.49 -29.41
C GLN A 310 10.74 17.38 -29.42
N ALA A 311 10.06 17.78 -28.34
CA ALA A 311 8.59 17.77 -28.30
C ALA A 311 8.00 18.62 -29.43
N LEU A 312 8.47 19.86 -29.61
CA LEU A 312 7.98 20.75 -30.66
C LEU A 312 8.27 20.23 -32.08
N ASP A 313 9.45 19.65 -32.33
CA ASP A 313 9.78 19.00 -33.61
C ASP A 313 8.86 17.80 -33.90
N GLN A 314 8.54 16.99 -32.87
CA GLN A 314 7.67 15.82 -33.03
C GLN A 314 6.20 16.19 -33.23
N VAL A 315 5.71 17.28 -32.62
CA VAL A 315 4.33 17.75 -32.84
C VAL A 315 4.08 18.04 -34.32
N ASP A 316 5.00 18.75 -34.97
CA ASP A 316 4.87 19.13 -36.38
C ASP A 316 5.01 17.94 -37.33
N ARG A 317 5.79 16.91 -36.96
CA ARG A 317 6.01 15.71 -37.78
C ARG A 317 4.90 14.68 -37.66
N VAL A 318 4.46 14.40 -36.43
CA VAL A 318 3.58 13.28 -36.12
C VAL A 318 2.11 13.67 -36.17
N GLY A 319 1.80 14.93 -35.86
CA GLY A 319 0.44 15.43 -35.67
C GLY A 319 -0.29 14.62 -34.61
N PRO A 320 0.11 14.70 -33.32
CA PRO A 320 -0.48 13.91 -32.26
C PRO A 320 -1.93 14.33 -31.98
N ASP A 321 -2.76 13.36 -31.62
CA ASP A 321 -4.15 13.59 -31.19
C ASP A 321 -4.21 14.11 -29.75
N ILE A 322 -3.18 13.83 -28.94
CA ILE A 322 -3.03 14.30 -27.56
C ILE A 322 -1.56 14.28 -27.14
N ILE A 323 -1.18 15.18 -26.23
CA ILE A 323 0.16 15.31 -25.68
C ILE A 323 0.13 15.04 -24.18
N VAL A 324 1.02 14.18 -23.69
CA VAL A 324 1.31 14.01 -22.27
C VAL A 324 2.64 14.69 -22.00
N LEU A 325 2.64 15.72 -21.16
CA LEU A 325 3.76 16.66 -21.03
C LEU A 325 4.23 16.77 -19.59
N ASP A 326 5.46 16.37 -19.31
CA ASP A 326 6.12 16.73 -18.06
C ASP A 326 6.49 18.22 -18.02
N LEU A 327 6.41 18.84 -16.84
CA LEU A 327 6.80 20.23 -16.66
C LEU A 327 8.31 20.43 -16.49
N ASN A 328 9.01 19.46 -15.91
CA ASN A 328 10.41 19.57 -15.51
C ASN A 328 11.34 19.05 -16.61
N LEU A 329 11.30 19.69 -17.79
CA LEU A 329 12.14 19.31 -18.92
C LEU A 329 13.45 20.11 -18.95
N PRO A 330 14.57 19.50 -19.38
CA PRO A 330 15.82 20.24 -19.60
C PRO A 330 15.72 21.19 -20.80
N GLY A 331 16.30 22.38 -20.66
CA GLY A 331 16.29 23.40 -21.71
C GLY A 331 14.97 24.16 -21.78
N LEU A 332 14.12 23.81 -22.75
CA LEU A 332 12.76 24.37 -22.83
C LEU A 332 11.85 23.57 -21.91
N ASP A 333 11.44 24.18 -20.79
CA ASP A 333 10.55 23.57 -19.79
C ASP A 333 9.14 23.31 -20.34
N GLY A 334 8.35 22.49 -19.64
CA GLY A 334 7.01 22.14 -20.10
C GLY A 334 6.05 23.33 -20.17
N TYR A 335 6.27 24.37 -19.36
CA TYR A 335 5.54 25.62 -19.47
C TYR A 335 5.82 26.34 -20.80
N GLY A 336 7.08 26.42 -21.19
CA GLY A 336 7.50 26.97 -22.47
C GLY A 336 6.95 26.18 -23.65
N VAL A 337 6.95 24.84 -23.57
CA VAL A 337 6.33 23.97 -24.58
C VAL A 337 4.84 24.26 -24.70
N LEU A 338 4.09 24.27 -23.59
CA LEU A 338 2.65 24.51 -23.58
C LEU A 338 2.31 25.90 -24.15
N SER A 339 3.02 26.94 -23.72
CA SER A 339 2.85 28.30 -24.24
C SER A 339 3.10 28.37 -25.76
N HIS A 340 4.16 27.71 -26.24
CA HIS A 340 4.48 27.66 -27.67
C HIS A 340 3.37 26.95 -28.46
N LEU A 341 2.87 25.82 -27.97
CA LEU A 341 1.76 25.09 -28.60
C LEU A 341 0.50 25.94 -28.73
N ARG A 342 0.15 26.73 -27.69
CA ARG A 342 -1.02 27.61 -27.70
C ARG A 342 -0.85 28.86 -28.54
N SER A 343 0.38 29.35 -28.73
CA SER A 343 0.66 30.52 -29.58
C SER A 343 0.48 30.27 -31.09
N ARG A 344 0.46 29.00 -31.51
CA ARG A 344 0.41 28.60 -32.93
C ARG A 344 -0.97 28.07 -33.30
N PRO A 345 -1.67 28.66 -34.29
CA PRO A 345 -3.03 28.22 -34.67
C PRO A 345 -3.14 26.73 -35.04
N ALA A 346 -2.08 26.15 -35.63
CA ALA A 346 -2.05 24.74 -36.04
C ALA A 346 -2.01 23.75 -34.86
N THR A 347 -1.48 24.16 -33.70
CA THR A 347 -1.27 23.28 -32.54
C THR A 347 -2.06 23.73 -31.31
N ALA A 348 -2.65 24.93 -31.35
CA ALA A 348 -3.35 25.53 -30.22
C ALA A 348 -4.49 24.66 -29.69
N ASN A 349 -5.10 23.87 -30.58
CA ASN A 349 -6.20 23.00 -30.21
C ASN A 349 -5.76 21.58 -29.84
N ILE A 350 -4.49 21.18 -29.93
CA ILE A 350 -4.10 19.81 -29.54
C ILE A 350 -4.26 19.66 -28.02
N PRO A 351 -4.99 18.65 -27.52
CA PRO A 351 -5.20 18.51 -26.09
C PRO A 351 -3.90 18.15 -25.37
N VAL A 352 -3.68 18.75 -24.20
CA VAL A 352 -2.47 18.54 -23.40
C VAL A 352 -2.85 18.12 -21.98
N ILE A 353 -2.31 16.98 -21.55
CA ILE A 353 -2.34 16.54 -20.14
C ILE A 353 -0.95 16.79 -19.55
N VAL A 354 -0.91 17.60 -18.49
CA VAL A 354 0.35 17.96 -17.85
C VAL A 354 0.67 17.02 -16.70
N LEU A 355 1.92 16.58 -16.57
CA LEU A 355 2.41 15.84 -15.41
C LEU A 355 3.11 16.82 -14.44
N THR A 356 2.64 16.90 -13.20
CA THR A 356 3.16 17.85 -12.19
C THR A 356 3.81 17.12 -11.01
N ALA A 357 4.74 17.75 -10.29
CA ALA A 357 5.28 17.18 -9.05
C ALA A 357 4.37 17.47 -7.85
N LYS A 358 4.40 16.61 -6.83
CA LYS A 358 3.61 16.79 -5.60
C LYS A 358 4.13 17.97 -4.76
N GLY A 359 3.22 18.87 -4.34
CA GLY A 359 3.50 19.92 -3.35
C GLY A 359 3.60 21.34 -3.88
N ASP A 360 3.10 21.60 -5.09
CA ASP A 360 3.16 22.93 -5.71
C ASP A 360 1.76 23.34 -6.21
N GLU A 361 0.90 23.79 -5.28
CA GLU A 361 -0.50 24.16 -5.55
C GLU A 361 -0.61 25.34 -6.53
N ASP A 362 0.43 26.20 -6.60
CA ASP A 362 0.52 27.32 -7.54
C ASP A 362 0.68 26.85 -9.00
N ASN A 363 1.21 25.64 -9.21
CA ASN A 363 1.38 25.08 -10.56
C ASN A 363 0.06 24.58 -11.16
N GLU A 364 -0.90 24.12 -10.36
CA GLU A 364 -2.17 23.56 -10.87
C GLU A 364 -3.05 24.61 -11.52
N VAL A 365 -3.15 25.81 -10.93
CA VAL A 365 -3.90 26.92 -11.51
C VAL A 365 -3.20 27.43 -12.77
N ARG A 366 -1.87 27.59 -12.70
CA ARG A 366 -1.05 28.12 -13.79
C ARG A 366 -1.08 27.26 -15.05
N VAL A 367 -1.12 25.93 -14.94
CA VAL A 367 -1.18 25.05 -16.12
C VAL A 367 -2.51 25.19 -16.88
N PHE A 368 -3.63 25.41 -16.18
CA PHE A 368 -4.92 25.66 -16.83
C PHE A 368 -4.97 27.04 -17.47
N GLU A 369 -4.41 28.08 -16.84
CA GLU A 369 -4.29 29.42 -17.43
C GLU A 369 -3.48 29.41 -18.73
N LEU A 370 -2.45 28.56 -18.79
CA LEU A 370 -1.65 28.34 -19.99
C LEU A 370 -2.32 27.40 -21.00
N GLY A 371 -3.51 26.91 -20.72
CA GLY A 371 -4.37 26.17 -21.64
C GLY A 371 -4.18 24.66 -21.64
N ALA A 372 -3.69 24.05 -20.56
CA ALA A 372 -3.75 22.59 -20.39
C ALA A 372 -5.21 22.11 -20.26
N ASP A 373 -5.51 20.91 -20.76
CA ASP A 373 -6.87 20.32 -20.74
C ASP A 373 -7.12 19.49 -19.47
N ASP A 374 -6.06 18.92 -18.89
CA ASP A 374 -6.06 18.23 -17.60
C ASP A 374 -4.63 18.18 -17.02
N PHE A 375 -4.48 17.74 -15.78
CA PHE A 375 -3.18 17.47 -15.17
C PHE A 375 -3.19 16.19 -14.34
N LEU A 376 -1.99 15.67 -14.05
CA LEU A 376 -1.78 14.49 -13.24
C LEU A 376 -0.54 14.62 -12.36
N THR A 377 -0.73 14.58 -11.04
CA THR A 377 0.36 14.74 -10.07
C THR A 377 1.18 13.44 -9.94
N LYS A 378 2.51 13.55 -10.08
CA LYS A 378 3.51 12.52 -9.83
C LYS A 378 3.74 12.36 -8.31
N PRO A 379 3.82 11.13 -7.77
CA PRO A 379 3.64 9.85 -8.46
C PRO A 379 2.16 9.51 -8.68
N PHE A 380 1.82 9.02 -9.87
CA PHE A 380 0.45 8.60 -10.22
C PHE A 380 0.37 7.09 -10.52
N ARG A 381 -0.83 6.53 -10.38
CA ARG A 381 -1.13 5.16 -10.80
C ARG A 381 -1.27 5.11 -12.32
N ALA A 382 -0.74 4.08 -12.98
CA ALA A 382 -0.81 3.87 -14.44
C ALA A 382 -2.23 4.05 -15.02
N ARG A 383 -3.25 3.42 -14.41
CA ARG A 383 -4.65 3.54 -14.84
C ARG A 383 -5.21 4.96 -14.73
N ALA A 384 -4.64 5.82 -13.88
CA ALA A 384 -5.06 7.21 -13.78
C ALA A 384 -4.71 7.99 -15.06
N LEU A 385 -3.53 7.75 -15.65
CA LEU A 385 -3.15 8.38 -16.92
C LEU A 385 -4.07 7.92 -18.06
N SER A 386 -4.33 6.62 -18.21
CA SER A 386 -5.22 6.09 -19.24
C SER A 386 -6.64 6.66 -19.12
N ALA A 387 -7.19 6.71 -17.90
CA ALA A 387 -8.53 7.26 -17.67
C ALA A 387 -8.63 8.77 -18.01
N ARG A 388 -7.55 9.53 -17.75
CA ARG A 388 -7.47 10.96 -18.08
C ARG A 388 -7.39 11.17 -19.60
N LEU A 389 -6.56 10.38 -20.28
CA LEU A 389 -6.47 10.38 -21.75
C LEU A 389 -7.82 10.07 -22.40
N GLU A 390 -8.51 9.02 -21.96
CA GLU A 390 -9.84 8.67 -22.44
C GLU A 390 -10.87 9.77 -22.19
N ALA A 391 -10.84 10.40 -21.01
CA ALA A 391 -11.76 11.48 -20.66
C ALA A 391 -11.53 12.72 -21.54
N VAL A 392 -10.28 13.10 -21.80
CA VAL A 392 -9.93 14.27 -22.62
C VAL A 392 -10.23 14.01 -24.10
N LEU A 393 -9.86 12.84 -24.63
CA LEU A 393 -10.17 12.45 -26.01
C LEU A 393 -11.67 12.25 -26.24
N GLY A 394 -12.38 11.73 -25.24
CA GLY A 394 -13.82 11.47 -25.30
C GLY A 394 -14.69 12.73 -25.34
N ARG A 395 -14.25 13.85 -24.74
CA ARG A 395 -14.96 15.14 -24.80
C ARG A 395 -14.99 15.78 -26.20
N ARG A 396 -14.19 15.26 -27.13
CA ARG A 396 -14.02 15.81 -28.49
C ARG A 396 -14.62 14.95 -29.59
N ARG A 397 -15.14 13.77 -29.24
CA ARG A 397 -16.00 12.95 -30.10
C ARG A 397 -17.45 13.33 -29.87
#